data_AF-A0AAW9HM89-F1
#
_entry.id   AF-A0AAW9HM89-F1
#
_cell.length_a   1.000
_cell.length_b   1.000
_cell.length_c   1.000
_cell.angle_alpha   90.00
_cell.angle_beta   90.00
_cell.angle_gamma   90.00
#
_symmetry.space_group_name_H-M   'P 1'
#
loop_
_entity.id
_entity.type
_entity.pdbx_description
1 polymer ?
#
loop_
_entity_poly.entity_id
_entity_poly.type
_entity_poly.pdbx_seq_one_letter_code
_entity_poly.pdbx_strand_id
1 'polypeptide(L)'
;MKGFSLDALSERTRHFLQLLGWTVLWILAFTGIMISFGANWETPNDPPAPTVAQQAQLDVSRSADQIARSTTALANQNPKYKQIAEHSEKWKQAVGGLWTPWPQGAPKGKTNPTVAPLLTQPQEIVDALRKLSDQAGKAVTDSPANGAVYFAISVRSALDAQQIAATTGSKFEPFPAPTPETIAKIATPLAHNNKLSTIVAARQSFEIQIGQNNSGKSNTGVSAVVKNRMTLIDALENATQKAASTDEKNATRDVALPVLKGPLPQTAYEELIRACGDAHAPGIESRNFILHLFCDEAERSAMPAMPGIKDFVQAKK
;
A
#
# COMPACT_ATOMS: atom_id res chain seq x y z
N MET A 1 7.76 -32.14 -46.60
CA MET A 1 6.73 -31.11 -46.38
C MET A 1 7.45 -29.76 -46.36
N LYS A 2 7.20 -28.94 -47.38
CA LYS A 2 7.87 -27.66 -47.63
C LYS A 2 7.21 -26.58 -46.76
N GLY A 3 8.01 -25.75 -46.10
CA GLY A 3 7.54 -24.60 -45.33
C GLY A 3 6.80 -23.60 -46.22
N PHE A 4 5.62 -23.20 -45.78
CA PHE A 4 4.85 -22.13 -46.39
C PHE A 4 5.57 -20.79 -46.10
N SER A 5 6.25 -20.22 -47.09
CA SER A 5 6.76 -18.85 -46.99
C SER A 5 5.66 -17.86 -47.35
N LEU A 6 5.42 -16.89 -46.48
CA LEU A 6 4.44 -15.81 -46.62
C LEU A 6 4.84 -14.75 -47.67
N ASP A 7 5.99 -14.91 -48.32
CA ASP A 7 6.54 -13.90 -49.23
C ASP A 7 5.90 -13.87 -50.63
N ALA A 8 5.17 -14.92 -51.03
CA ALA A 8 4.60 -15.05 -52.38
C ALA A 8 3.19 -14.44 -52.55
N LEU A 9 2.68 -13.73 -51.55
CA LEU A 9 1.33 -13.15 -51.56
C LEU A 9 1.36 -11.65 -51.87
N SER A 10 0.45 -11.19 -52.75
CA SER A 10 0.33 -9.78 -53.14
C SER A 10 0.12 -8.89 -51.91
N GLU A 11 0.60 -7.64 -51.97
CA GLU A 11 0.60 -6.68 -50.86
C GLU A 11 -0.80 -6.48 -50.23
N ARG A 12 -1.85 -6.52 -51.07
CA ARG A 12 -3.25 -6.46 -50.65
C ARG A 12 -3.69 -7.70 -49.86
N THR A 13 -3.20 -8.88 -50.23
CA THR A 13 -3.47 -10.15 -49.53
C THR A 13 -2.67 -10.23 -48.22
N ARG A 14 -1.46 -9.66 -48.19
CA ARG A 14 -0.61 -9.57 -46.99
C ARG A 14 -1.24 -8.66 -45.93
N HIS A 15 -1.75 -7.50 -46.32
CA HIS A 15 -2.50 -6.62 -45.41
C HIS A 15 -3.81 -7.24 -44.92
N PHE A 16 -4.54 -7.95 -45.78
CA PHE A 16 -5.76 -8.66 -45.38
C PHE A 16 -5.49 -9.79 -44.38
N LEU A 17 -4.41 -10.55 -44.59
CA LEU A 17 -3.97 -11.62 -43.66
C LEU A 17 -3.40 -11.06 -42.36
N GLN A 18 -2.71 -9.92 -42.39
CA GLN A 18 -2.31 -9.21 -41.18
C GLN A 18 -3.53 -8.72 -40.41
N LEU A 19 -4.51 -8.08 -41.05
CA LEU A 19 -5.76 -7.64 -40.41
C LEU A 19 -6.52 -8.82 -39.78
N LEU A 20 -6.62 -9.95 -40.47
CA LEU A 20 -7.19 -11.19 -39.91
C LEU A 20 -6.38 -11.72 -38.71
N GLY A 21 -5.05 -11.74 -38.81
CA GLY A 21 -4.17 -12.15 -37.72
C GLY A 21 -4.32 -11.27 -36.47
N TRP A 22 -4.35 -9.95 -36.64
CA TRP A 22 -4.60 -9.00 -35.56
C TRP A 22 -6.01 -9.14 -34.97
N THR A 23 -7.03 -9.38 -35.81
CA THR A 23 -8.42 -9.56 -35.34
C THR A 23 -8.57 -10.81 -34.49
N VAL A 24 -7.96 -11.93 -34.89
CA VAL A 24 -7.96 -13.18 -34.11
C VAL A 24 -7.22 -12.99 -32.77
N LEU A 25 -6.11 -12.24 -32.77
CA LEU A 25 -5.36 -11.94 -31.56
C LEU A 25 -6.15 -11.04 -30.59
N TRP A 26 -6.89 -10.06 -31.12
CA TRP A 26 -7.83 -9.23 -30.34
C TRP A 26 -8.97 -10.05 -29.75
N ILE A 27 -9.54 -10.98 -30.51
CA ILE A 27 -10.61 -11.88 -30.02
C ILE A 27 -10.07 -12.79 -28.91
N LEU A 28 -8.86 -13.35 -29.06
CA LEU A 28 -8.25 -14.21 -28.03
C LEU A 28 -7.89 -13.43 -26.75
N ALA A 29 -7.35 -12.21 -26.89
CA ALA A 29 -7.08 -11.34 -25.75
C ALA A 29 -8.38 -10.93 -25.02
N PHE A 30 -9.41 -10.56 -25.79
CA PHE A 30 -10.72 -10.23 -25.23
C PHE A 30 -11.38 -11.44 -24.56
N THR A 31 -11.25 -12.64 -25.13
CA THR A 31 -11.78 -13.88 -24.54
C THR A 31 -11.01 -14.26 -23.27
N GLY A 32 -9.69 -14.08 -23.24
CA GLY A 32 -8.89 -14.26 -22.01
C GLY A 32 -9.27 -13.29 -20.90
N ILE A 33 -9.54 -12.02 -21.25
CA ILE A 33 -10.07 -11.01 -20.33
C ILE A 33 -11.47 -11.40 -19.85
N MET A 34 -12.36 -11.83 -20.75
CA MET A 34 -13.71 -12.27 -20.40
C MET A 34 -13.72 -13.53 -19.54
N ILE A 35 -12.79 -14.47 -19.73
CA ILE A 35 -12.58 -15.63 -18.86
C ILE A 35 -12.07 -15.18 -17.48
N SER A 36 -11.19 -14.18 -17.42
CA SER A 36 -10.77 -13.57 -16.15
C SER A 36 -11.90 -12.78 -15.45
N PHE A 37 -12.90 -12.33 -16.21
CA PHE A 37 -14.16 -11.73 -15.71
C PHE A 37 -15.31 -12.73 -15.55
N GLY A 38 -15.06 -14.04 -15.68
CA GLY A 38 -16.03 -15.10 -15.36
C GLY A 38 -17.12 -15.33 -16.41
N ALA A 39 -16.89 -15.04 -17.68
CA ALA A 39 -17.80 -15.43 -18.77
C ALA A 39 -17.65 -16.92 -19.10
N ASN A 40 -18.20 -17.79 -18.24
CA ASN A 40 -18.32 -19.22 -18.52
C ASN A 40 -19.70 -19.48 -19.16
N TRP A 41 -19.73 -19.71 -20.48
CA TRP A 41 -20.99 -19.79 -21.24
C TRP A 41 -21.64 -21.18 -21.25
N GLU A 42 -21.01 -22.20 -20.67
CA GLU A 42 -21.60 -23.54 -20.60
C GLU A 42 -21.33 -24.16 -19.23
N THR A 43 -22.43 -24.54 -18.55
CA THR A 43 -22.59 -25.19 -17.23
C THR A 43 -22.42 -24.33 -15.94
N PRO A 44 -23.44 -24.31 -15.05
CA PRO A 44 -23.41 -23.57 -13.79
C PRO A 44 -22.71 -24.39 -12.71
N ASN A 45 -21.38 -24.46 -12.79
CA ASN A 45 -20.60 -24.77 -11.59
C ASN A 45 -20.39 -23.45 -10.85
N ASP A 46 -20.70 -23.42 -9.56
CA ASP A 46 -20.45 -22.25 -8.72
C ASP A 46 -19.02 -21.75 -8.95
N PRO A 47 -18.81 -20.41 -9.01
CA PRO A 47 -17.47 -19.87 -9.20
C PRO A 47 -16.56 -20.46 -8.11
N PRO A 48 -15.31 -20.83 -8.47
CA PRO A 48 -14.38 -21.38 -7.50
C PRO A 48 -14.26 -20.41 -6.32
N ALA A 49 -14.12 -20.97 -5.11
CA ALA A 49 -13.92 -20.15 -3.91
C ALA A 49 -12.74 -19.18 -4.13
N PRO A 50 -12.83 -17.92 -3.65
CA PRO A 50 -11.76 -16.96 -3.83
C PRO A 50 -10.43 -17.47 -3.28
N THR A 51 -9.35 -17.21 -3.99
CA THR A 51 -8.01 -17.45 -3.44
C THR A 51 -7.75 -16.53 -2.25
N VAL A 52 -6.73 -16.84 -1.44
CA VAL A 52 -6.30 -15.99 -0.31
C VAL A 52 -6.04 -14.55 -0.78
N ALA A 53 -5.36 -14.39 -1.91
CA ALA A 53 -5.06 -13.07 -2.48
C ALA A 53 -6.33 -12.31 -2.92
N GLN A 54 -7.30 -13.01 -3.52
CA GLN A 54 -8.58 -12.42 -3.92
C GLN A 54 -9.42 -12.04 -2.69
N GLN A 55 -9.43 -12.90 -1.67
CA GLN A 55 -10.15 -12.63 -0.43
C GLN A 55 -9.57 -11.42 0.30
N ALA A 56 -8.24 -11.32 0.40
CA ALA A 56 -7.56 -10.17 0.97
C ALA A 56 -7.91 -8.87 0.22
N GLN A 57 -7.87 -8.91 -1.12
CA GLN A 57 -8.25 -7.75 -1.93
C GLN A 57 -9.72 -7.35 -1.74
N LEU A 58 -10.65 -8.32 -1.66
CA LEU A 58 -12.07 -8.06 -1.41
C LEU A 58 -12.30 -7.43 -0.04
N ASP A 59 -11.62 -7.91 1.00
CA ASP A 59 -11.78 -7.40 2.36
C ASP A 59 -11.27 -5.96 2.50
N VAL A 60 -10.10 -5.66 1.92
CA VAL A 60 -9.57 -4.29 1.88
C VAL A 60 -10.49 -3.39 1.03
N SER A 61 -10.96 -3.86 -0.13
CA SER A 61 -11.86 -3.10 -1.02
C SER A 61 -13.16 -2.69 -0.32
N ARG A 62 -13.81 -3.62 0.37
CA ARG A 62 -15.08 -3.38 1.08
C ARG A 62 -14.91 -2.35 2.20
N SER A 63 -13.85 -2.48 2.99
CA SER A 63 -13.56 -1.54 4.08
C SER A 63 -13.21 -0.16 3.54
N ALA A 64 -12.37 -0.08 2.49
CA ALA A 64 -12.03 1.18 1.84
C ALA A 64 -13.26 1.89 1.26
N ASP A 65 -14.16 1.15 0.59
CA ASP A 65 -15.41 1.69 0.06
C ASP A 65 -16.35 2.20 1.16
N GLN A 66 -16.55 1.43 2.23
CA GLN A 66 -17.40 1.85 3.35
C GLN A 66 -16.86 3.14 3.98
N ILE A 67 -15.55 3.22 4.22
CA ILE A 67 -14.91 4.41 4.80
C ILE A 67 -15.03 5.60 3.84
N ALA A 68 -14.77 5.42 2.54
CA ALA A 68 -14.88 6.50 1.55
C ALA A 68 -16.30 7.07 1.49
N ARG A 69 -17.33 6.21 1.42
CA ARG A 69 -18.73 6.64 1.43
C ARG A 69 -19.09 7.35 2.73
N SER A 70 -18.70 6.79 3.88
CA SER A 70 -19.05 7.33 5.20
C SER A 70 -18.38 8.68 5.45
N THR A 71 -17.07 8.78 5.18
CA THR A 71 -16.31 10.00 5.40
C THR A 71 -16.65 11.10 4.40
N THR A 72 -17.03 10.77 3.16
CA THR A 72 -17.58 11.74 2.19
C THR A 72 -18.92 12.31 2.69
N ALA A 73 -19.83 11.45 3.15
CA ALA A 73 -21.10 11.90 3.71
C ALA A 73 -20.90 12.80 4.95
N LEU A 74 -19.94 12.45 5.82
CA LEU A 74 -19.57 13.25 6.99
C LEU A 74 -18.86 14.56 6.59
N ALA A 75 -18.02 14.56 5.56
CA ALA A 75 -17.31 15.76 5.09
C ALA A 75 -18.26 16.82 4.55
N ASN A 76 -19.38 16.42 3.94
CA ASN A 76 -20.44 17.34 3.51
C ASN A 76 -21.15 18.03 4.68
N GLN A 77 -21.12 17.43 5.87
CA GLN A 77 -21.71 17.99 7.09
C GLN A 77 -20.69 18.73 7.95
N ASN A 78 -19.43 18.26 7.97
CA ASN A 78 -18.36 18.81 8.77
C ASN A 78 -17.01 18.73 8.01
N PRO A 79 -16.41 19.88 7.64
CA PRO A 79 -15.16 19.93 6.89
C PRO A 79 -13.96 19.20 7.54
N LYS A 80 -14.00 18.91 8.85
CA LYS A 80 -12.92 18.19 9.53
C LYS A 80 -12.66 16.79 8.97
N TYR A 81 -13.65 16.17 8.32
CA TYR A 81 -13.51 14.85 7.69
C TYR A 81 -13.01 14.91 6.24
N LYS A 82 -12.85 16.11 5.67
CA LYS A 82 -12.51 16.29 4.24
C LYS A 82 -11.21 15.58 3.86
N GLN A 83 -10.16 15.73 4.67
CA GLN A 83 -8.87 15.09 4.41
C GLN A 83 -8.99 13.56 4.33
N ILE A 84 -9.76 12.96 5.24
CA ILE A 84 -9.92 11.50 5.29
C ILE A 84 -10.83 11.01 4.17
N ALA A 85 -11.83 11.80 3.77
CA ALA A 85 -12.62 11.51 2.57
C ALA A 85 -11.73 11.48 1.32
N GLU A 86 -10.81 12.44 1.18
CA GLU A 86 -9.84 12.46 0.08
C GLU A 86 -8.86 11.29 0.13
N HIS A 87 -8.38 10.91 1.32
CA HIS A 87 -7.49 9.77 1.50
C HIS A 87 -8.17 8.45 1.18
N SER A 88 -9.33 8.21 1.77
CA SER A 88 -10.08 6.96 1.62
C SER A 88 -10.57 6.73 0.20
N GLU A 89 -10.89 7.80 -0.54
CA GLU A 89 -11.24 7.67 -1.95
C GLU A 89 -10.03 7.29 -2.82
N LYS A 90 -8.83 7.78 -2.49
CA LYS A 90 -7.58 7.30 -3.12
C LYS A 90 -7.31 5.84 -2.79
N TRP A 91 -7.53 5.39 -1.56
CA TRP A 91 -7.37 3.98 -1.18
C TRP A 91 -8.34 3.07 -1.94
N LYS A 92 -9.62 3.47 -2.02
CA LYS A 92 -10.64 2.75 -2.77
C LYS A 92 -10.24 2.60 -4.24
N GLN A 93 -9.75 3.68 -4.86
CA GLN A 93 -9.26 3.63 -6.24
C GLN A 93 -8.02 2.73 -6.38
N ALA A 94 -7.12 2.73 -5.39
CA ALA A 94 -5.89 1.95 -5.39
C ALA A 94 -6.07 0.44 -5.27
N VAL A 95 -7.04 0.00 -4.50
CA VAL A 95 -7.30 -1.44 -4.30
C VAL A 95 -8.06 -2.04 -5.50
N GLY A 96 -8.78 -1.21 -6.25
CA GLY A 96 -9.57 -1.63 -7.40
C GLY A 96 -10.99 -2.06 -7.04
N GLY A 97 -11.95 -1.77 -7.92
CA GLY A 97 -13.40 -1.88 -7.69
C GLY A 97 -14.00 -3.28 -7.84
N LEU A 98 -13.37 -4.32 -7.28
CA LEU A 98 -13.87 -5.71 -7.32
C LEU A 98 -15.26 -5.91 -6.69
N TRP A 99 -15.75 -4.92 -5.95
CA TRP A 99 -16.99 -4.98 -5.20
C TRP A 99 -17.87 -3.77 -5.53
N THR A 100 -18.36 -3.67 -6.76
CA THR A 100 -19.39 -2.68 -7.09
C THR A 100 -20.71 -3.42 -7.31
N PRO A 101 -21.82 -3.04 -6.65
CA PRO A 101 -23.12 -3.64 -6.96
C PRO A 101 -23.44 -3.47 -8.44
N TRP A 102 -24.06 -4.49 -9.05
CA TRP A 102 -24.47 -4.40 -10.45
C TRP A 102 -25.50 -3.27 -10.59
N PRO A 103 -25.25 -2.27 -11.49
CA PRO A 103 -26.10 -1.08 -11.60
C PRO A 103 -27.57 -1.38 -11.93
N GLN A 104 -27.81 -2.48 -12.66
CA GLN A 104 -29.13 -2.91 -13.11
C GLN A 104 -29.70 -4.06 -12.26
N GLY A 105 -29.14 -4.31 -11.08
CA GLY A 105 -29.45 -5.47 -10.26
C GLY A 105 -28.57 -6.68 -10.60
N ALA A 106 -28.50 -7.63 -9.68
CA ALA A 106 -27.69 -8.83 -9.84
C ALA A 106 -28.23 -9.71 -10.98
N PRO A 107 -27.35 -10.40 -11.74
CA PRO A 107 -27.77 -11.39 -12.72
C PRO A 107 -28.71 -12.43 -12.11
N LYS A 108 -29.59 -13.00 -12.93
CA LYS A 108 -30.58 -14.00 -12.50
C LYS A 108 -29.88 -15.15 -11.74
N GLY A 109 -30.31 -15.41 -10.51
CA GLY A 109 -29.74 -16.43 -9.63
C GLY A 109 -28.52 -15.98 -8.82
N LYS A 110 -28.13 -14.71 -8.89
CA LYS A 110 -27.10 -14.08 -8.03
C LYS A 110 -27.74 -12.99 -7.17
N THR A 111 -27.10 -12.70 -6.04
CA THR A 111 -27.46 -11.56 -5.18
C THR A 111 -26.44 -10.46 -5.34
N ASN A 112 -26.92 -9.22 -5.28
CA ASN A 112 -26.02 -8.07 -5.29
C ASN A 112 -25.15 -8.12 -4.04
N PRO A 113 -23.86 -7.74 -4.12
CA PRO A 113 -23.04 -7.63 -2.94
C PRO A 113 -23.70 -6.69 -1.91
N THR A 114 -23.76 -7.13 -0.65
CA THR A 114 -24.41 -6.39 0.44
C THR A 114 -23.66 -5.12 0.79
N VAL A 115 -24.17 -3.96 0.39
CA VAL A 115 -23.58 -2.65 0.70
C VAL A 115 -23.54 -2.42 2.22
N ALA A 116 -22.34 -2.27 2.78
CA ALA A 116 -22.19 -1.99 4.21
C ALA A 116 -22.81 -0.61 4.56
N PRO A 117 -23.52 -0.49 5.70
CA PRO A 117 -24.16 0.75 6.10
C PRO A 117 -23.13 1.86 6.33
N LEU A 118 -23.58 3.11 6.21
CA LEU A 118 -22.73 4.27 6.49
C LEU A 118 -22.43 4.33 7.99
N LEU A 119 -21.17 4.64 8.28
CA LEU A 119 -20.70 4.94 9.62
C LEU A 119 -21.01 6.41 9.91
N THR A 120 -21.62 6.68 11.06
CA THR A 120 -22.12 8.03 11.39
C THR A 120 -21.46 8.62 12.62
N GLN A 121 -20.91 7.77 13.49
CA GLN A 121 -20.27 8.21 14.73
C GLN A 121 -18.75 8.25 14.59
N PRO A 122 -18.07 9.21 15.24
CA PRO A 122 -16.59 9.29 15.21
C PRO A 122 -15.90 7.99 15.64
N GLN A 123 -16.41 7.31 16.68
CA GLN A 123 -15.83 6.04 17.15
C GLN A 123 -15.92 4.95 16.08
N GLU A 124 -17.04 4.84 15.37
CA GLU A 124 -17.22 3.86 14.29
C GLU A 124 -16.20 4.08 13.16
N ILE A 125 -15.89 5.34 12.84
CA ILE A 125 -14.87 5.70 11.84
C ILE A 125 -13.48 5.29 12.32
N VAL A 126 -13.12 5.56 13.58
CA VAL A 126 -11.84 5.14 14.17
C VAL A 126 -11.69 3.62 14.12
N ASP A 127 -12.71 2.88 14.53
CA ASP A 127 -12.70 1.43 14.55
C ASP A 127 -12.60 0.85 13.13
N ALA A 128 -13.31 1.43 12.16
CA ALA A 128 -13.24 1.02 10.76
C ALA A 128 -11.86 1.30 10.13
N LEU A 129 -11.25 2.46 10.40
CA LEU A 129 -9.91 2.80 9.92
C LEU A 129 -8.83 1.87 10.49
N ARG A 130 -8.96 1.48 11.77
CA ARG A 130 -8.11 0.46 12.39
C ARG A 130 -8.30 -0.91 11.76
N LYS A 131 -9.54 -1.31 11.54
CA LYS A 131 -9.86 -2.58 10.84
C LYS A 131 -9.27 -2.60 9.43
N LEU A 132 -9.41 -1.53 8.67
CA LEU A 132 -8.79 -1.38 7.36
C LEU A 132 -7.27 -1.49 7.47
N SER A 133 -6.67 -0.85 8.48
CA SER A 133 -5.24 -0.92 8.72
C SER A 133 -4.76 -2.35 8.91
N ASP A 134 -5.46 -3.13 9.74
CA ASP A 134 -5.11 -4.53 10.00
C ASP A 134 -5.35 -5.43 8.78
N GLN A 135 -6.45 -5.22 8.05
CA GLN A 135 -6.73 -5.98 6.82
C GLN A 135 -5.67 -5.70 5.75
N ALA A 136 -5.33 -4.43 5.53
CA ALA A 136 -4.31 -4.04 4.57
C ALA A 136 -2.92 -4.53 5.01
N GLY A 137 -2.59 -4.47 6.31
CA GLY A 137 -1.34 -5.03 6.84
C GLY A 137 -1.20 -6.54 6.60
N LYS A 138 -2.28 -7.31 6.76
CA LYS A 138 -2.29 -8.76 6.42
C LYS A 138 -2.19 -8.99 4.91
N ALA A 139 -2.86 -8.16 4.11
CA ALA A 139 -2.88 -8.26 2.66
C ALA A 139 -1.48 -8.09 2.02
N VAL A 140 -0.51 -7.48 2.71
CA VAL A 140 0.89 -7.35 2.24
C VAL A 140 1.50 -8.71 1.90
N THR A 141 1.29 -9.72 2.76
CA THR A 141 1.82 -11.07 2.55
C THR A 141 0.85 -11.98 1.80
N ASP A 142 -0.45 -11.77 1.98
CA ASP A 142 -1.50 -12.58 1.36
C ASP A 142 -1.69 -12.28 -0.13
N SER A 143 -1.33 -11.08 -0.57
CA SER A 143 -1.41 -10.62 -1.97
C SER A 143 -0.19 -9.74 -2.33
N PRO A 144 1.01 -10.37 -2.45
CA PRO A 144 2.28 -9.67 -2.62
C PRO A 144 2.33 -8.73 -3.83
N ALA A 145 1.64 -9.07 -4.92
CA ALA A 145 1.59 -8.24 -6.14
C ALA A 145 1.14 -6.79 -5.87
N ASN A 146 0.36 -6.56 -4.81
CA ASN A 146 -0.11 -5.24 -4.39
C ASN A 146 0.45 -4.84 -3.00
N GLY A 147 1.51 -5.50 -2.52
CA GLY A 147 2.05 -5.34 -1.17
C GLY A 147 2.38 -3.90 -0.80
N ALA A 148 2.99 -3.14 -1.72
CA ALA A 148 3.28 -1.72 -1.53
C ALA A 148 2.02 -0.86 -1.35
N VAL A 149 0.97 -1.10 -2.15
CA VAL A 149 -0.31 -0.40 -2.04
C VAL A 149 -0.97 -0.71 -0.70
N TYR A 150 -1.05 -1.98 -0.32
CA TYR A 150 -1.65 -2.38 0.94
C TYR A 150 -0.88 -1.86 2.15
N PHE A 151 0.45 -1.85 2.10
CA PHE A 151 1.23 -1.33 3.20
C PHE A 151 1.08 0.19 3.35
N ALA A 152 1.01 0.93 2.24
CA ALA A 152 0.72 2.36 2.25
C ALA A 152 -0.65 2.67 2.89
N ILE A 153 -1.69 1.90 2.53
CA ILE A 153 -3.04 2.00 3.12
C ILE A 153 -2.99 1.66 4.62
N SER A 154 -2.30 0.57 4.98
CA SER A 154 -2.15 0.12 6.37
C SER A 154 -1.59 1.22 7.27
N VAL A 155 -0.53 1.89 6.84
CA VAL A 155 0.09 2.98 7.59
C VAL A 155 -0.81 4.23 7.61
N ARG A 156 -1.31 4.70 6.46
CA ARG A 156 -2.08 5.95 6.43
C ARG A 156 -3.43 5.82 7.14
N SER A 157 -4.13 4.70 7.03
CA SER A 157 -5.41 4.52 7.73
C SER A 157 -5.23 4.48 9.25
N ALA A 158 -4.10 3.95 9.74
CA ALA A 158 -3.75 4.00 11.16
C ALA A 158 -3.47 5.43 11.64
N LEU A 159 -2.77 6.24 10.83
CA LEU A 159 -2.54 7.66 11.13
C LEU A 159 -3.87 8.44 11.14
N ASP A 160 -4.74 8.22 10.16
CA ASP A 160 -6.06 8.86 10.10
C ASP A 160 -6.94 8.46 11.29
N ALA A 161 -6.88 7.20 11.74
CA ALA A 161 -7.58 6.74 12.94
C ALA A 161 -7.11 7.49 14.19
N GLN A 162 -5.79 7.65 14.35
CA GLN A 162 -5.20 8.39 15.47
C GLN A 162 -5.61 9.87 15.44
N GLN A 163 -5.59 10.50 14.26
CA GLN A 163 -5.94 11.89 14.07
C GLN A 163 -7.43 12.16 14.37
N ILE A 164 -8.34 11.29 13.91
CA ILE A 164 -9.76 11.40 14.28
C ILE A 164 -9.93 11.25 15.77
N ALA A 165 -9.35 10.21 16.38
CA ALA A 165 -9.50 9.98 17.80
C ALA A 165 -9.04 11.17 18.64
N ALA A 166 -7.89 11.76 18.31
CA ALA A 166 -7.37 12.95 18.97
C ALA A 166 -8.31 14.17 18.83
N THR A 167 -8.91 14.36 17.65
CA THR A 167 -9.77 15.52 17.38
C THR A 167 -11.20 15.37 17.88
N THR A 168 -11.70 14.15 18.03
CA THR A 168 -13.09 13.87 18.45
C THR A 168 -13.21 13.37 19.88
N GLY A 169 -12.08 13.12 20.56
CA GLY A 169 -12.07 12.50 21.89
C GLY A 169 -12.49 11.03 21.87
N SER A 170 -12.47 10.38 20.70
CA SER A 170 -12.78 8.96 20.56
C SER A 170 -11.68 8.11 21.17
N LYS A 171 -12.04 6.90 21.62
CA LYS A 171 -11.08 5.96 22.21
C LYS A 171 -10.15 5.45 21.12
N PHE A 172 -8.85 5.47 21.41
CA PHE A 172 -7.82 4.92 20.54
C PHE A 172 -6.74 4.26 21.37
N GLU A 173 -6.57 2.95 21.18
CA GLU A 173 -5.48 2.22 21.80
C GLU A 173 -4.21 2.37 20.95
N PRO A 174 -3.08 2.83 21.53
CA PRO A 174 -1.81 2.88 20.82
C PRO A 174 -1.46 1.51 20.21
N PHE A 175 -0.85 1.54 19.03
CA PHE A 175 -0.33 0.31 18.44
C PHE A 175 0.81 -0.26 19.30
N PRO A 176 1.01 -1.59 19.33
CA PRO A 176 2.09 -2.20 20.09
C PRO A 176 3.46 -1.65 19.69
N ALA A 177 4.30 -1.37 20.69
CA ALA A 177 5.69 -0.98 20.45
C ALA A 177 6.46 -2.14 19.78
N PRO A 178 7.35 -1.85 18.82
CA PRO A 178 8.19 -2.87 18.20
C PRO A 178 9.13 -3.49 19.25
N THR A 179 9.22 -4.81 19.24
CA THR A 179 10.17 -5.60 20.03
C THR A 179 11.36 -6.05 19.16
N PRO A 180 12.49 -6.45 19.76
CA PRO A 180 13.61 -7.02 18.99
C PRO A 180 13.21 -8.19 18.09
N GLU A 181 12.28 -9.04 18.54
CA GLU A 181 11.75 -10.15 17.75
C GLU A 181 10.98 -9.66 16.53
N THR A 182 10.08 -8.68 16.70
CA THR A 182 9.32 -8.12 15.57
C THR A 182 10.24 -7.39 14.59
N ILE A 183 11.27 -6.69 15.08
CA ILE A 183 12.27 -6.02 14.24
C ILE A 183 13.06 -7.05 13.41
N ALA A 184 13.46 -8.18 14.01
CA ALA A 184 14.13 -9.26 13.28
C ALA A 184 13.23 -9.89 12.19
N LYS A 185 11.92 -10.01 12.44
CA LYS A 185 10.94 -10.48 11.45
C LYS A 185 10.80 -9.52 10.27
N ILE A 186 10.86 -8.21 10.51
CA ILE A 186 10.83 -7.18 9.45
C ILE A 186 12.16 -7.16 8.67
N ALA A 187 13.28 -7.30 9.37
CA ALA A 187 14.63 -7.20 8.80
C ALA A 187 14.95 -8.30 7.79
N THR A 188 14.50 -9.54 8.03
CA THR A 188 14.77 -10.70 7.15
C THR A 188 14.33 -10.48 5.70
N PRO A 189 13.05 -10.17 5.40
CA PRO A 189 12.61 -9.91 4.04
C PRO A 189 13.25 -8.65 3.44
N LEU A 190 13.52 -7.61 4.23
CA LEU A 190 14.23 -6.42 3.75
C LEU A 190 15.66 -6.75 3.29
N ALA A 191 16.37 -7.61 4.03
CA ALA A 191 17.70 -8.08 3.66
C ALA A 191 17.68 -8.84 2.34
N HIS A 192 16.85 -9.90 2.24
CA HIS A 192 16.73 -10.75 1.05
C HIS A 192 16.23 -10.01 -0.20
N ASN A 193 15.61 -8.84 -0.03
CA ASN A 193 15.16 -7.98 -1.13
C ASN A 193 16.06 -6.75 -1.34
N ASN A 194 17.32 -6.80 -0.89
CA ASN A 194 18.34 -5.77 -1.11
C ASN A 194 17.94 -4.36 -0.62
N LYS A 195 17.18 -4.25 0.49
CA LYS A 195 16.66 -2.97 1.00
C LYS A 195 17.56 -2.30 2.05
N LEU A 196 18.73 -2.87 2.36
CA LEU A 196 19.62 -2.32 3.39
C LEU A 196 20.06 -0.88 3.10
N SER A 197 20.36 -0.54 1.84
CA SER A 197 20.73 0.82 1.45
C SER A 197 19.60 1.85 1.68
N THR A 198 18.34 1.45 1.49
CA THR A 198 17.17 2.29 1.80
C THR A 198 17.07 2.58 3.29
N ILE A 199 17.35 1.58 4.15
CA ILE A 199 17.30 1.74 5.61
C ILE A 199 18.40 2.69 6.07
N VAL A 200 19.64 2.51 5.57
CA VAL A 200 20.78 3.39 5.88
C VAL A 200 20.48 4.83 5.47
N ALA A 201 19.92 5.04 4.27
CA ALA A 201 19.56 6.37 3.78
C ALA A 201 18.47 7.03 4.64
N ALA A 202 17.47 6.26 5.10
CA ALA A 202 16.44 6.76 6.00
C ALA A 202 17.02 7.16 7.36
N ARG A 203 17.88 6.33 7.96
CA ARG A 203 18.60 6.66 9.21
C ARG A 203 19.35 7.98 9.08
N GLN A 204 20.20 8.11 8.07
CA GLN A 204 21.00 9.31 7.85
C GLN A 204 20.13 10.55 7.64
N SER A 205 18.97 10.40 7.02
CA SER A 205 18.04 11.51 6.82
C SER A 205 17.42 11.99 8.13
N PHE A 206 17.10 11.07 9.04
CA PHE A 206 16.69 11.42 10.40
C PHE A 206 17.84 12.09 11.16
N GLU A 207 19.09 11.61 11.03
CA GLU A 207 20.27 12.24 11.65
C GLU A 207 20.50 13.66 11.16
N ILE A 208 20.41 13.89 9.84
CA ILE A 208 20.54 15.22 9.24
C ILE A 208 19.43 16.14 9.76
N GLN A 209 18.17 15.67 9.79
CA GLN A 209 17.04 16.43 10.33
C GLN A 209 17.30 16.83 11.80
N ILE A 210 17.80 15.91 12.62
CA ILE A 210 18.15 16.18 14.02
C ILE A 210 19.26 17.23 14.09
N GLY A 211 20.31 17.10 13.27
CA GLY A 211 21.41 18.07 13.19
C GLY A 211 20.94 19.47 12.80
N GLN A 212 20.06 19.58 11.79
CA GLN A 212 19.47 20.84 11.35
C GLN A 212 18.64 21.49 12.47
N ASN A 213 17.78 20.72 13.14
CA ASN A 213 16.92 21.22 14.22
C ASN A 213 17.68 21.68 15.46
N ASN A 214 18.89 21.13 15.68
CA ASN A 214 19.76 21.44 16.81
C ASN A 214 20.88 22.44 16.47
N SER A 215 21.02 22.84 15.21
CA SER A 215 22.02 23.85 14.81
C SER A 215 21.80 25.15 15.60
N GLY A 216 22.81 25.55 16.39
CA GLY A 216 22.74 26.73 17.27
C GLY A 216 22.11 26.52 18.65
N LYS A 217 21.78 25.28 19.06
CA LYS A 217 21.26 24.94 20.40
C LYS A 217 22.20 23.98 21.14
N SER A 218 22.26 24.08 22.47
CA SER A 218 23.01 23.15 23.34
C SER A 218 22.59 21.69 23.11
N ASN A 219 23.55 20.76 23.03
CA ASN A 219 23.35 19.31 22.84
C ASN A 219 22.55 18.60 23.96
N THR A 220 22.08 19.33 24.97
CA THR A 220 21.21 18.82 26.04
C THR A 220 19.74 18.67 25.64
N GLY A 221 19.34 19.09 24.44
CA GLY A 221 17.93 19.27 24.04
C GLY A 221 17.25 18.20 23.17
N VAL A 222 17.90 17.07 22.84
CA VAL A 222 17.27 16.03 22.01
C VAL A 222 16.17 15.32 22.79
N SER A 223 14.92 15.44 22.33
CA SER A 223 13.75 14.86 23.01
C SER A 223 13.84 13.33 23.08
N ALA A 224 13.21 12.74 24.11
CA ALA A 224 13.16 11.28 24.28
C ALA A 224 12.54 10.57 23.05
N VAL A 225 11.59 11.22 22.38
CA VAL A 225 10.93 10.68 21.18
C VAL A 225 11.90 10.60 20.00
N VAL A 226 12.74 11.62 19.81
CA VAL A 226 13.78 11.62 18.78
C VAL A 226 14.84 10.56 19.07
N LYS A 227 15.25 10.39 20.33
CA LYS A 227 16.16 9.29 20.73
C LYS A 227 15.54 7.92 20.42
N ASN A 228 14.26 7.73 20.72
CA ASN A 228 13.54 6.49 20.42
C ASN A 228 13.51 6.18 18.92
N ARG A 229 13.24 7.19 18.05
CA ARG A 229 13.33 7.01 16.59
C ARG A 229 14.70 6.48 16.18
N MET A 230 15.77 7.10 16.67
CA MET A 230 17.14 6.69 16.32
C MET A 230 17.44 5.27 16.79
N THR A 231 17.09 4.92 18.03
CA THR A 231 17.25 3.56 18.54
C THR A 231 16.50 2.53 17.69
N LEU A 232 15.29 2.82 17.23
CA LEU A 232 14.50 1.91 16.42
C LEU A 232 15.07 1.72 15.01
N ILE A 233 15.45 2.81 14.32
CA ILE A 233 16.03 2.69 12.98
C ILE A 233 17.41 2.02 13.00
N ASP A 234 18.22 2.28 14.03
CA ASP A 234 19.50 1.58 14.26
C ASP A 234 19.29 0.08 14.50
N ALA A 235 18.27 -0.28 15.29
CA ALA A 235 17.95 -1.68 15.54
C ALA A 235 17.51 -2.40 14.26
N LEU A 236 16.73 -1.74 13.39
CA LEU A 236 16.34 -2.30 12.10
C LEU A 236 17.54 -2.45 11.15
N GLU A 237 18.40 -1.44 11.07
CA GLU A 237 19.63 -1.51 10.25
C GLU A 237 20.50 -2.69 10.70
N ASN A 238 20.81 -2.78 12.00
CA ASN A 238 21.65 -3.85 12.55
C ASN A 238 21.04 -5.25 12.31
N ALA A 239 19.72 -5.39 12.51
CA ALA A 239 19.04 -6.65 12.25
C ALA A 239 19.07 -7.03 10.76
N THR A 240 18.93 -6.05 9.86
CA THR A 240 18.96 -6.25 8.41
C THR A 240 20.36 -6.62 7.95
N GLN A 241 21.39 -5.94 8.46
CA GLN A 241 22.79 -6.32 8.24
C GLN A 241 23.08 -7.74 8.71
N LYS A 242 22.55 -8.16 9.87
CA LYS A 242 22.74 -9.52 10.38
C LYS A 242 22.10 -10.57 9.46
N ALA A 243 20.92 -10.28 8.92
CA ALA A 243 20.20 -11.16 8.01
C ALA A 243 20.77 -11.17 6.58
N ALA A 244 21.47 -10.11 6.17
CA ALA A 244 22.01 -9.97 4.83
C ALA A 244 23.15 -10.96 4.49
N SER A 245 23.15 -11.43 3.25
CA SER A 245 24.25 -12.20 2.65
C SER A 245 25.52 -11.35 2.54
N THR A 246 26.67 -12.00 2.31
CA THR A 246 27.95 -11.29 2.15
C THR A 246 27.94 -10.34 0.96
N ASP A 247 27.29 -10.73 -0.15
CA ASP A 247 27.18 -9.90 -1.35
C ASP A 247 26.28 -8.68 -1.11
N GLU A 248 25.17 -8.87 -0.40
CA GLU A 248 24.27 -7.78 0.03
C GLU A 248 24.99 -6.77 0.95
N LYS A 249 25.81 -7.26 1.89
CA LYS A 249 26.64 -6.41 2.75
C LYS A 249 27.63 -5.58 1.94
N ASN A 250 28.31 -6.21 0.98
CA ASN A 250 29.29 -5.54 0.12
C ASN A 250 28.62 -4.50 -0.78
N ALA A 251 27.44 -4.78 -1.33
CA ALA A 251 26.68 -3.85 -2.16
C ALA A 251 26.32 -2.54 -1.43
N THR A 252 26.27 -2.54 -0.09
CA THR A 252 25.98 -1.34 0.71
C THR A 252 27.19 -0.50 1.09
N ARG A 253 28.42 -1.02 0.94
CA ARG A 253 29.65 -0.25 1.22
C ARG A 253 29.89 0.89 0.24
N ASP A 254 29.40 0.77 -0.98
CA ASP A 254 29.67 1.71 -2.08
C ASP A 254 28.44 2.53 -2.51
N VAL A 255 27.34 2.49 -1.76
CA VAL A 255 26.15 3.30 -2.10
C VAL A 255 26.42 4.74 -1.73
N ALA A 256 26.67 5.57 -2.76
CA ALA A 256 26.59 7.02 -2.64
C ALA A 256 25.23 7.39 -2.00
N LEU A 257 25.27 8.25 -0.99
CA LEU A 257 24.10 8.73 -0.27
C LEU A 257 22.97 9.05 -1.25
N PRO A 258 21.80 8.39 -1.17
CA PRO A 258 20.64 8.86 -1.88
C PRO A 258 20.36 10.29 -1.43
N VAL A 259 20.50 11.24 -2.35
CA VAL A 259 20.05 12.61 -2.09
C VAL A 259 18.54 12.55 -2.05
N LEU A 260 17.97 12.49 -0.85
CA LEU A 260 16.52 12.63 -0.69
C LEU A 260 16.11 14.00 -1.23
N LYS A 261 15.28 13.99 -2.28
CA LYS A 261 14.72 15.22 -2.87
C LYS A 261 13.36 15.48 -2.22
N GLY A 262 13.31 16.42 -1.28
CA GLY A 262 12.07 16.82 -0.60
C GLY A 262 12.27 17.11 0.89
N PRO A 263 11.19 17.37 1.64
CA PRO A 263 11.26 17.47 3.10
C PRO A 263 11.81 16.15 3.68
N LEU A 264 12.93 16.22 4.38
CA LEU A 264 13.72 15.05 4.77
C LEU A 264 12.98 13.99 5.59
N PRO A 265 12.19 14.29 6.65
CA PRO A 265 11.54 13.20 7.36
C PRO A 265 10.50 12.50 6.46
N GLN A 266 9.73 13.27 5.70
CA GLN A 266 8.66 12.72 4.86
C GLN A 266 9.23 11.76 3.81
N THR A 267 10.29 12.17 3.11
CA THR A 267 10.88 11.32 2.06
C THR A 267 11.46 10.04 2.66
N ALA A 268 12.08 10.11 3.85
CA ALA A 268 12.58 8.93 4.56
C ALA A 268 11.45 7.96 4.95
N TYR A 269 10.32 8.49 5.46
CA TYR A 269 9.15 7.65 5.76
C TYR A 269 8.58 6.98 4.51
N GLU A 270 8.43 7.73 3.42
CA GLU A 270 7.87 7.20 2.17
C GLU A 270 8.75 6.08 1.59
N GLU A 271 10.08 6.23 1.60
CA GLU A 271 11.00 5.20 1.11
C GLU A 271 11.02 3.96 2.03
N LEU A 272 10.95 4.13 3.36
CA LEU A 272 10.81 3.00 4.29
C LEU A 272 9.48 2.26 4.10
N ILE A 273 8.39 3.00 3.92
CA ILE A 273 7.07 2.42 3.67
C ILE A 273 7.10 1.62 2.38
N ARG A 274 7.63 2.20 1.30
CA ARG A 274 7.80 1.49 0.03
C ARG A 274 8.67 0.25 0.18
N ALA A 275 9.80 0.33 0.88
CA ALA A 275 10.71 -0.80 1.06
C ALA A 275 10.05 -1.98 1.78
N CYS A 276 9.31 -1.73 2.86
CA CYS A 276 8.56 -2.77 3.58
C CYS A 276 7.49 -3.42 2.68
N GLY A 277 6.77 -2.61 1.91
CA GLY A 277 5.76 -3.10 0.98
C GLY A 277 6.33 -3.94 -0.17
N ASP A 278 7.37 -3.44 -0.85
CA ASP A 278 8.05 -4.11 -1.96
C ASP A 278 8.75 -5.41 -1.52
N ALA A 279 9.25 -5.47 -0.28
CA ALA A 279 9.88 -6.65 0.28
C ALA A 279 8.87 -7.67 0.84
N HIS A 280 7.57 -7.33 0.82
CA HIS A 280 6.50 -8.10 1.46
C HIS A 280 6.80 -8.40 2.93
N ALA A 281 7.37 -7.42 3.64
CA ALA A 281 7.63 -7.55 5.07
C ALA A 281 6.30 -7.73 5.83
N PRO A 282 6.29 -8.42 6.99
CA PRO A 282 5.07 -8.61 7.79
C PRO A 282 4.38 -7.28 8.06
N GLY A 283 3.22 -7.04 7.44
CA GLY A 283 2.67 -5.69 7.33
C GLY A 283 2.14 -5.13 8.64
N ILE A 284 1.71 -5.99 9.58
CA ILE A 284 1.26 -5.54 10.92
C ILE A 284 2.46 -5.04 11.74
N GLU A 285 3.52 -5.84 11.81
CA GLU A 285 4.75 -5.52 12.55
C GLU A 285 5.44 -4.32 11.91
N SER A 286 5.56 -4.30 10.59
CA SER A 286 6.17 -3.21 9.84
C SER A 286 5.41 -1.90 10.06
N ARG A 287 4.07 -1.92 10.07
CA ARG A 287 3.26 -0.73 10.35
C ARG A 287 3.51 -0.24 11.76
N ASN A 288 3.46 -1.13 12.75
CA ASN A 288 3.69 -0.76 14.13
C ASN A 288 5.09 -0.12 14.31
N PHE A 289 6.11 -0.70 13.67
CA PHE A 289 7.46 -0.10 13.63
C PHE A 289 7.45 1.32 13.05
N ILE A 290 6.88 1.50 11.85
CA ILE A 290 6.82 2.81 11.17
C ILE A 290 6.08 3.86 12.01
N LEU A 291 4.95 3.49 12.62
CA LEU A 291 4.16 4.40 13.46
C LEU A 291 4.95 4.91 14.68
N HIS A 292 5.87 4.11 15.21
CA HIS A 292 6.74 4.50 16.34
C HIS A 292 7.95 5.34 15.92
N LEU A 293 8.20 5.51 14.62
CA LEU A 293 9.24 6.41 14.14
C LEU A 293 8.77 7.88 14.10
N PHE A 294 7.47 8.16 13.99
CA PHE A 294 6.95 9.54 13.98
C PHE A 294 7.17 10.24 15.33
N CYS A 295 7.70 11.47 15.31
CA CYS A 295 8.01 12.22 16.52
C CYS A 295 6.86 13.11 16.97
N ASP A 296 6.10 13.65 16.02
CA ASP A 296 5.05 14.62 16.31
C ASP A 296 3.89 14.52 15.31
N GLU A 297 2.85 15.31 15.59
CA GLU A 297 1.63 15.35 14.78
C GLU A 297 1.84 16.02 13.42
N ALA A 298 2.82 16.92 13.30
CA ALA A 298 3.09 17.61 12.04
C ALA A 298 3.67 16.64 11.00
N GLU A 299 4.61 15.78 11.42
CA GLU A 299 5.13 14.71 10.56
C GLU A 299 4.03 13.72 10.14
N ARG A 300 3.15 13.32 11.07
CA ARG A 300 2.02 12.42 10.76
C ARG A 300 1.04 13.06 9.77
N SER A 301 0.72 14.33 9.99
CA SER A 301 -0.22 15.09 9.15
C SER A 301 0.33 15.37 7.75
N ALA A 302 1.66 15.47 7.60
CA ALA A 302 2.31 15.72 6.32
C ALA A 302 2.34 14.51 5.39
N MET A 303 2.15 13.28 5.90
CA MET A 303 2.16 12.08 5.05
C MET A 303 1.01 12.10 4.05
N PRO A 304 1.26 11.83 2.75
CA PRO A 304 0.19 11.82 1.75
C PRO A 304 -0.74 10.62 1.95
N ALA A 305 -1.89 10.64 1.27
CA ALA A 305 -2.87 9.54 1.30
C ALA A 305 -2.28 8.15 0.97
N MET A 306 -1.30 8.11 0.06
CA MET A 306 -0.61 6.90 -0.39
C MET A 306 0.90 7.06 -0.18
N PRO A 307 1.39 6.97 1.06
CA PRO A 307 2.80 7.20 1.37
C PRO A 307 3.68 6.14 0.69
N GLY A 308 4.78 6.57 0.06
CA GLY A 308 5.70 5.69 -0.67
C GLY A 308 5.28 5.34 -2.11
N ILE A 309 4.09 5.77 -2.55
CA ILE A 309 3.57 5.50 -3.90
C ILE A 309 3.60 6.81 -4.71
N LYS A 310 4.65 7.00 -5.52
CA LYS A 310 4.89 8.24 -6.26
C LYS A 310 4.02 8.41 -7.52
N ASP A 311 3.50 7.30 -8.07
CA ASP A 311 2.76 7.29 -9.32
C ASP A 311 1.47 6.48 -9.19
N PHE A 312 0.55 6.93 -8.34
CA PHE A 312 -0.85 6.51 -8.51
C PHE A 312 -1.44 7.23 -9.73
N VAL A 313 -0.90 6.92 -10.91
CA VAL A 313 -1.48 7.33 -12.18
C VAL A 313 -2.80 6.58 -12.26
N GLN A 314 -3.88 7.36 -12.29
CA GLN A 314 -5.19 6.89 -12.69
C GLN A 314 -5.02 6.02 -13.94
N ALA A 315 -5.17 4.71 -13.81
CA ALA A 315 -5.71 3.91 -14.90
C ALA A 315 -7.18 4.32 -15.06
N LYS A 316 -7.40 5.56 -15.52
CA LYS A 316 -8.68 6.04 -16.04
C LYS A 316 -8.62 5.88 -17.54
N LYS A 317 -9.27 4.84 -18.04
CA LYS A 317 -10.44 4.93 -18.92
C LYS A 317 -10.94 3.54 -19.23
#